data_AF-A0A822F8N9-F1
#
_entry.id   AF-A0A822F8N9-F1
#
_cell.length_a   1.000
_cell.length_b   1.000
_cell.length_c   1.000
_cell.angle_alpha   90.00
_cell.angle_beta   90.00
_cell.angle_gamma   90.00
#
_symmetry.space_group_name_H-M   'P 1'
#
loop_
_entity.id
_entity.type
_entity.pdbx_description
1 polymer ?
#
loop_
_entity_poly.entity_id
_entity_poly.type
_entity_poly.pdbx_seq_one_letter_code
_entity_poly.pdbx_strand_id
1 'polypeptide(L)'
;MKLLIFTHFCIYLIPLVVCIVEFLVGWTQIKDPIGDSCEVFYTNIYVQIFNIIFACALPMSLNMLLIYASVHHVHLTSVLQSTQHHVSAREKYHRSLVIQFFCFYFIWGVLWLPYVIIFQVSFRQQNVMNVVMLLSLVETACDPIIVGALDVRFWHQWRKIGVHLKNTIFVNRR
;
A
#
# COMPACT_ATOMS: atom_id res chain seq x y z
N MET A 1 8.99 -6.45 18.86
CA MET A 1 9.40 -5.06 18.51
C MET A 1 10.61 -5.04 17.58
N LYS A 2 11.75 -5.68 17.93
CA LYS A 2 12.95 -5.77 17.05
C LYS A 2 12.65 -6.30 15.64
N LEU A 3 11.88 -7.39 15.54
CA LEU A 3 11.46 -7.96 14.26
C LEU A 3 10.65 -6.98 13.42
N LEU A 4 9.74 -6.22 14.04
CA LEU A 4 8.84 -5.29 13.36
C LEU A 4 9.61 -4.09 12.79
N ILE A 5 10.56 -3.56 13.56
CA ILE A 5 11.48 -2.50 13.12
C ILE A 5 12.32 -3.00 11.94
N PHE A 6 12.88 -4.21 12.06
CA PHE A 6 13.66 -4.82 11.00
C PHE A 6 12.83 -5.00 9.73
N THR A 7 11.61 -5.55 9.82
CA THR A 7 10.70 -5.69 8.68
C THR A 7 10.38 -4.34 8.04
N HIS A 8 10.10 -3.31 8.84
CA HIS A 8 9.89 -1.95 8.32
C HIS A 8 11.12 -1.43 7.56
N PHE A 9 12.32 -1.64 8.09
CA PHE A 9 13.54 -1.23 7.42
C PHE A 9 13.75 -1.98 6.09
N CYS A 10 13.48 -3.29 6.07
CA CYS A 10 13.57 -4.10 4.87
C CYS A 10 12.61 -3.67 3.76
N ILE A 11 11.39 -3.22 4.10
CA ILE A 11 10.40 -2.75 3.12
C ILE A 11 10.94 -1.58 2.29
N TYR A 12 11.75 -0.70 2.89
CA TYR A 12 12.35 0.44 2.17
C TYR A 12 13.71 0.10 1.55
N LEU A 13 14.53 -0.69 2.25
CA LEU A 13 15.89 -0.99 1.81
C LEU A 13 15.91 -1.92 0.58
N ILE A 14 15.05 -2.94 0.56
CA ILE A 14 15.06 -3.94 -0.51
C ILE A 14 14.75 -3.30 -1.88
N PRO A 15 13.67 -2.52 -2.07
CA PRO A 15 13.39 -1.86 -3.34
C PRO A 15 14.49 -0.90 -3.78
N LEU A 16 15.09 -0.17 -2.82
CA LEU A 16 16.20 0.74 -3.09
C LEU A 16 17.40 -0.02 -3.66
N VAL A 17 17.81 -1.10 -3.00
CA VAL A 17 18.94 -1.93 -3.44
C VAL A 17 18.66 -2.54 -4.81
N VAL A 18 17.44 -3.05 -5.04
CA VAL A 18 17.04 -3.59 -6.36
C VAL A 18 17.18 -2.51 -7.44
N CYS A 19 16.62 -1.32 -7.24
CA CYS A 19 16.76 -0.21 -8.19
C CYS A 19 18.24 0.12 -8.50
N ILE A 20 19.09 0.23 -7.47
CA ILE A 20 20.51 0.54 -7.66
C ILE A 20 21.20 -0.54 -8.49
N VAL A 21 20.95 -1.82 -8.18
CA VAL A 21 21.53 -2.95 -8.92
C VAL A 21 21.07 -2.94 -10.38
N GLU A 22 19.79 -2.71 -10.64
CA GLU A 22 19.25 -2.66 -12.00
C GLU A 22 19.90 -1.57 -12.86
N PHE A 23 20.16 -0.40 -12.27
CA PHE A 23 20.90 0.67 -12.96
C PHE A 23 22.36 0.30 -13.20
N LEU A 24 23.05 -0.26 -12.19
CA LEU A 24 24.48 -0.62 -12.32
C LEU A 24 24.73 -1.74 -13.33
N VAL A 25 23.81 -2.71 -13.43
CA VAL A 25 23.90 -3.82 -14.39
C VAL A 25 23.40 -3.39 -15.78
N GLY A 26 22.81 -2.21 -15.91
CA GLY A 26 22.26 -1.71 -17.17
C GLY A 26 20.98 -2.43 -17.59
N TRP A 27 20.25 -3.02 -16.65
CA TRP A 27 18.93 -3.61 -16.86
C TRP A 27 17.85 -2.54 -17.07
N THR A 28 18.10 -1.36 -16.51
CA THR A 28 17.26 -0.18 -16.63
C THR A 28 18.07 0.97 -17.23
N GLN A 29 17.54 1.61 -18.28
CA GLN A 29 18.17 2.71 -18.98
C GLN A 29 17.23 3.91 -19.02
N ILE A 30 17.78 5.09 -18.77
CA ILE A 30 17.08 6.35 -19.02
C ILE A 30 17.39 6.70 -20.46
N LYS A 31 16.36 6.74 -21.31
CA LYS A 31 16.48 7.32 -22.65
C LYS A 31 15.72 8.63 -22.64
N ASP A 32 16.29 9.65 -23.25
CA ASP A 32 15.56 10.85 -23.61
C ASP A 32 14.82 10.55 -24.92
N PRO A 33 13.51 10.25 -24.89
CA PRO A 33 12.71 10.39 -26.09
C PRO A 33 12.78 11.87 -26.51
N ILE A 34 12.64 12.12 -27.80
CA ILE A 34 12.59 13.46 -28.39
C ILE A 34 11.40 14.22 -27.74
N GLY A 35 11.64 14.97 -26.65
CA GLY A 35 10.63 15.64 -25.81
C GLY A 35 11.13 16.00 -24.40
N ASP A 36 10.29 16.69 -23.60
CA ASP A 36 10.62 17.25 -22.26
C ASP A 36 10.59 16.22 -21.10
N SER A 37 10.50 14.93 -21.38
CA SER A 37 10.28 13.90 -20.36
C SER A 37 11.26 12.72 -20.51
N CYS A 38 12.05 12.45 -19.48
CA CYS A 38 12.89 11.26 -19.41
C CYS A 38 12.02 10.00 -19.23
N GLU A 39 12.24 8.97 -20.04
CA GLU A 39 11.53 7.69 -19.94
C GLU A 39 12.49 6.58 -19.49
N VAL A 40 12.00 5.77 -18.55
CA VAL A 40 12.71 4.61 -18.02
C VAL A 40 12.35 3.39 -18.85
N PHE A 41 13.36 2.79 -19.47
CA PHE A 41 13.22 1.59 -20.29
C PHE A 41 13.95 0.41 -19.69
N TYR A 42 13.27 -0.73 -19.63
CA TYR A 42 13.90 -2.01 -19.31
C TYR A 42 14.52 -2.61 -20.57
N THR A 43 15.75 -3.13 -20.45
CA THR A 43 16.48 -3.68 -21.59
C THR A 43 15.96 -5.05 -22.02
N ASN A 44 15.26 -5.77 -21.14
CA ASN A 44 14.78 -7.12 -21.39
C ASN A 44 13.40 -7.35 -20.76
N ILE A 45 12.57 -8.16 -21.42
CA ILE A 45 11.26 -8.60 -20.92
C ILE A 45 11.38 -9.39 -19.61
N TYR A 46 12.49 -10.12 -19.41
CA TYR A 46 12.72 -10.85 -18.16
C TYR A 46 12.81 -9.90 -16.95
N VAL A 47 13.40 -8.72 -17.13
CA VAL A 47 13.51 -7.69 -16.07
C VAL A 47 12.13 -7.08 -15.79
N GLN A 48 11.34 -6.83 -16.84
CA GLN A 48 9.95 -6.38 -16.66
C GLN A 48 9.11 -7.39 -15.87
N ILE A 49 9.18 -8.67 -16.23
CA ILE A 49 8.46 -9.74 -15.49
C ILE A 49 8.95 -9.81 -14.05
N PHE A 50 10.27 -9.77 -13.82
CA PHE A 50 10.85 -9.76 -12.49
C PHE A 50 10.29 -8.60 -11.64
N ASN A 51 10.28 -7.39 -12.19
CA ASN A 51 9.76 -6.23 -11.47
C ASN A 51 8.25 -6.28 -11.25
N ILE A 52 7.46 -6.79 -12.19
CA ILE A 52 6.02 -7.02 -11.97
C ILE A 52 5.81 -8.01 -10.81
N ILE A 53 6.61 -9.07 -10.74
CA ILE A 53 6.50 -10.05 -9.66
C ILE A 53 6.83 -9.41 -8.31
N PHE A 54 7.97 -8.71 -8.21
CA PHE A 54 8.43 -8.17 -6.92
C PHE A 54 7.69 -6.91 -6.47
N ALA A 55 7.34 -6.01 -7.40
CA ALA A 55 6.65 -4.76 -7.08
C ALA A 55 5.14 -4.94 -6.92
N CYS A 56 4.54 -5.95 -7.56
CA CYS A 56 3.09 -6.11 -7.62
C CYS A 56 2.61 -7.49 -7.15
N ALA A 57 2.97 -8.57 -7.85
CA ALA A 57 2.34 -9.88 -7.63
C ALA A 57 2.63 -10.47 -6.24
N LEU A 58 3.87 -10.34 -5.76
CA LEU A 58 4.28 -10.85 -4.46
C LEU A 58 3.63 -10.06 -3.31
N PRO A 59 3.67 -8.71 -3.27
CA PRO A 59 2.93 -7.95 -2.27
C PRO A 59 1.42 -8.25 -2.28
N MET A 60 0.80 -8.33 -3.46
CA MET A 60 -0.64 -8.63 -3.56
C MET A 60 -0.98 -10.02 -3.05
N SER A 61 -0.24 -11.05 -3.46
CA SER A 61 -0.49 -12.42 -3.02
C SER A 61 -0.31 -12.57 -1.50
N LEU A 62 0.71 -11.95 -0.91
CA LEU A 62 0.89 -11.92 0.54
C LEU A 62 -0.29 -11.24 1.26
N ASN A 63 -0.76 -10.11 0.75
CA ASN A 63 -1.91 -9.41 1.32
C ASN A 63 -3.20 -10.24 1.20
N MET A 64 -3.44 -10.88 0.06
CA MET A 64 -4.59 -11.79 -0.11
C MET A 64 -4.53 -12.98 0.83
N LEU A 65 -3.36 -13.61 1.00
CA LEU A 65 -3.17 -14.70 1.95
C LEU A 65 -3.42 -14.25 3.38
N LEU A 66 -3.00 -13.05 3.75
CA LEU A 66 -3.23 -12.49 5.09
C LEU A 66 -4.71 -12.20 5.34
N ILE A 67 -5.41 -11.63 4.36
CA ILE A 67 -6.86 -11.41 4.43
C ILE A 67 -7.57 -12.76 4.56
N TYR A 68 -7.22 -13.75 3.72
CA TYR A 68 -7.79 -15.09 3.76
C TYR A 68 -7.58 -15.76 5.13
N ALA A 69 -6.34 -15.74 5.64
CA ALA A 69 -6.03 -16.29 6.95
C ALA A 69 -6.81 -15.57 8.08
N SER A 70 -6.98 -14.26 7.96
CA SER A 70 -7.76 -13.46 8.91
C SER A 70 -9.25 -13.83 8.89
N VAL A 71 -9.84 -13.94 7.70
CA VAL A 71 -11.23 -14.38 7.50
C VAL A 71 -11.42 -15.80 8.03
N HIS A 72 -10.52 -16.71 7.68
CA HIS A 72 -10.57 -18.11 8.08
C HIS A 72 -10.46 -18.27 9.61
N HIS A 73 -9.57 -17.51 10.25
CA HIS A 73 -9.45 -17.48 11.70
C HIS A 73 -10.73 -16.97 12.38
N VAL A 74 -11.35 -15.90 11.85
CA VAL A 74 -12.64 -15.41 12.34
C VAL A 74 -13.74 -16.45 12.17
N HIS A 75 -13.79 -17.13 11.04
CA HIS A 75 -14.78 -18.18 10.78
C HIS A 75 -14.62 -19.36 11.76
N LEU A 76 -13.39 -19.89 11.92
CA LEU A 76 -13.12 -20.97 12.87
C LEU A 76 -13.49 -20.61 14.32
N THR A 77 -13.14 -19.40 14.75
CA THR A 77 -13.47 -18.94 16.11
C THR A 77 -14.97 -18.71 16.29
N SER A 78 -15.69 -18.24 15.26
CA SER A 78 -17.15 -18.10 15.28
C SER A 78 -17.87 -19.45 15.38
N VAL A 79 -17.40 -20.48 14.65
CA VAL A 79 -18.00 -21.82 14.67
C VAL A 79 -17.83 -22.48 16.03
N LEU A 80 -16.63 -22.40 16.61
CA LEU A 80 -16.31 -22.92 17.94
C LEU A 80 -17.08 -22.23 19.07
N GLN A 81 -17.47 -20.96 18.89
CA GLN A 81 -18.23 -20.19 19.87
C GLN A 81 -19.74 -20.16 19.61
N SER A 82 -20.23 -20.56 18.44
CA SER A 82 -21.69 -20.63 18.17
C SER A 82 -22.42 -21.65 19.06
N THR A 83 -21.69 -22.59 19.65
CA THR A 83 -22.12 -23.49 20.73
C THR A 83 -22.28 -22.79 22.09
N GLN A 84 -21.76 -21.57 22.25
CA GLN A 84 -22.00 -20.69 23.40
C GLN A 84 -22.87 -19.51 22.94
N HIS A 85 -24.10 -19.41 23.46
CA HIS A 85 -25.16 -18.47 23.03
C HIS A 85 -24.84 -16.95 23.12
N HIS A 86 -23.60 -16.54 23.39
CA HIS A 86 -23.18 -15.14 23.44
C HIS A 86 -22.06 -14.87 22.44
N VAL A 87 -22.40 -14.19 21.34
CA VAL A 87 -21.41 -13.58 20.43
C VAL A 87 -20.59 -12.57 21.23
N SER A 88 -19.32 -12.89 21.47
CA SER A 88 -18.45 -12.04 22.28
C SER A 88 -18.14 -10.73 21.54
N ALA A 89 -18.00 -9.62 22.28
CA ALA A 89 -17.62 -8.31 21.70
C ALA A 89 -16.31 -8.37 20.88
N ARG A 90 -15.45 -9.36 21.16
CA ARG A 90 -14.20 -9.64 20.45
C ARG A 90 -14.42 -10.12 19.02
N GLU A 91 -15.45 -10.93 18.78
CA GLU A 91 -15.75 -11.45 17.44
C GLU A 91 -16.30 -10.35 16.52
N LYS A 92 -17.23 -9.54 17.03
CA LYS A 92 -17.75 -8.35 16.32
C LYS A 92 -16.61 -7.40 15.94
N TYR A 93 -15.63 -7.23 16.83
CA TYR A 93 -14.43 -6.45 16.58
C TYR A 93 -13.56 -7.05 15.46
N HIS A 94 -13.25 -8.35 15.50
CA HIS A 94 -12.46 -8.99 14.45
C HIS A 94 -13.15 -8.96 13.08
N ARG A 95 -14.47 -9.16 13.03
CA ARG A 95 -15.25 -9.05 11.79
C ARG A 95 -15.22 -7.65 11.20
N SER A 96 -15.37 -6.61 12.04
CA SER A 96 -15.25 -5.21 11.61
C SER A 96 -13.85 -4.93 11.05
N LEU A 97 -12.81 -5.44 11.70
CA LEU A 97 -11.43 -5.25 11.28
C LEU A 97 -11.15 -5.90 9.92
N VAL A 98 -11.66 -7.11 9.67
CA VAL A 98 -11.57 -7.78 8.36
C VAL A 98 -12.23 -6.95 7.26
N ILE A 99 -13.43 -6.39 7.50
CA ILE A 99 -14.14 -5.54 6.53
C ILE A 99 -13.33 -4.27 6.24
N GLN A 100 -12.79 -3.62 7.28
CA GLN A 100 -11.94 -2.44 7.12
C GLN A 100 -10.71 -2.75 6.26
N PHE A 101 -10.01 -3.86 6.54
CA PHE A 101 -8.87 -4.30 5.73
C PHE A 101 -9.25 -4.59 4.28
N PHE A 102 -10.38 -5.27 4.06
CA PHE A 102 -10.86 -5.57 2.70
C PHE A 102 -11.17 -4.28 1.92
N CYS A 103 -11.90 -3.34 2.51
CA CYS A 103 -12.21 -2.05 1.89
C CYS A 103 -10.94 -1.25 1.58
N PHE A 104 -9.99 -1.21 2.52
CA PHE A 104 -8.71 -0.53 2.31
C PHE A 104 -7.96 -1.11 1.11
N TYR A 105 -7.74 -2.43 1.09
CA TYR A 105 -7.02 -3.09 0.00
C TYR A 105 -7.74 -3.04 -1.35
N PHE A 106 -9.08 -2.98 -1.35
CA PHE A 106 -9.84 -2.79 -2.57
C PHE A 106 -9.61 -1.39 -3.16
N ILE A 107 -9.72 -0.34 -2.35
CA ILE A 107 -9.47 1.05 -2.79
C ILE A 107 -8.03 1.20 -3.27
N TRP A 108 -7.08 0.69 -2.48
CA TRP A 108 -5.67 0.63 -2.80
C TRP A 108 -5.44 -0.08 -4.16
N GLY A 109 -6.03 -1.26 -4.33
CA GLY A 109 -5.92 -2.02 -5.58
C GLY A 109 -6.50 -1.33 -6.80
N VAL A 110 -7.58 -0.54 -6.66
CA VAL A 110 -8.17 0.17 -7.81
C VAL A 110 -7.35 1.41 -8.20
N LEU A 111 -6.82 2.14 -7.21
CA LEU A 111 -6.19 3.44 -7.46
C LEU A 111 -4.68 3.34 -7.69
N TRP A 112 -4.00 2.40 -7.04
CA TRP A 112 -2.54 2.27 -7.08
C TRP A 112 -2.05 1.21 -8.09
N LEU A 113 -2.73 0.07 -8.17
CA LEU A 113 -2.31 -1.05 -9.03
C LEU A 113 -2.12 -0.67 -10.51
N PRO A 114 -3.02 0.12 -11.14
CA PRO A 114 -2.87 0.44 -12.55
C PRO A 114 -1.55 1.17 -12.84
N TYR A 115 -1.15 2.09 -11.95
CA TYR A 115 0.11 2.82 -12.08
C TYR A 115 1.31 1.86 -12.05
N VAL A 116 1.35 0.95 -11.07
CA VAL A 116 2.48 0.03 -10.94
C VAL A 116 2.59 -0.90 -12.14
N ILE A 117 1.49 -1.45 -12.63
CA ILE A 117 1.53 -2.33 -13.81
C ILE A 117 1.99 -1.54 -15.04
N ILE A 118 1.43 -0.36 -15.29
CA ILE A 118 1.75 0.45 -16.47
C ILE A 118 3.19 0.94 -16.45
N PHE A 119 3.72 1.30 -15.27
CA PHE A 119 5.12 1.67 -15.09
C PHE A 119 6.08 0.55 -15.49
N GLN A 120 5.80 -0.69 -15.10
CA GLN A 120 6.68 -1.84 -15.41
C GLN A 120 6.65 -2.26 -16.89
N VAL A 121 5.58 -1.93 -17.62
CA VAL A 121 5.38 -2.33 -19.02
C VAL A 121 5.92 -1.27 -20.01
N SER A 122 6.55 -0.20 -19.53
CA SER A 122 7.15 0.89 -20.34
C SER A 122 6.22 1.37 -21.47
N PHE A 123 5.04 1.88 -21.09
CA PHE A 123 4.04 2.36 -22.06
C PHE A 123 4.47 3.68 -22.74
N ARG A 124 4.52 3.68 -24.08
CA ARG A 124 4.82 4.86 -24.93
C ARG A 124 3.76 5.98 -24.88
N GLN A 125 2.62 5.76 -24.22
CA GLN A 125 1.53 6.74 -24.16
C GLN A 125 1.61 7.55 -22.86
N GLN A 126 2.30 8.68 -22.93
CA GLN A 126 2.53 9.58 -21.79
C GLN A 126 1.22 10.04 -21.12
N ASN A 127 0.15 10.26 -21.89
CA ASN A 127 -1.15 10.66 -21.35
C ASN A 127 -1.75 9.60 -20.41
N VAL A 128 -1.61 8.31 -20.76
CA VAL A 128 -2.11 7.21 -19.92
C VAL A 128 -1.28 7.14 -18.64
N MET A 129 0.06 7.22 -18.75
CA MET A 129 0.96 7.23 -17.62
C MET A 129 0.64 8.37 -16.63
N ASN A 130 0.41 9.58 -17.14
CA ASN A 130 0.09 10.74 -16.33
C ASN A 130 -1.23 10.57 -15.56
N VAL A 131 -2.25 9.99 -16.19
CA VAL A 131 -3.55 9.73 -15.53
C VAL A 131 -3.38 8.72 -14.41
N VAL A 132 -2.69 7.60 -14.65
CA VAL A 132 -2.52 6.57 -13.61
C VAL A 132 -1.57 7.02 -12.50
N MET A 133 -0.56 7.82 -12.82
CA MET A 133 0.30 8.48 -11.83
C MET A 133 -0.51 9.42 -10.95
N LEU A 134 -1.41 10.22 -11.53
CA LEU A 134 -2.29 11.11 -10.76
C LEU A 134 -3.21 10.30 -9.83
N LEU A 135 -3.79 9.20 -10.30
CA LEU A 135 -4.61 8.32 -9.45
C LEU A 135 -3.82 7.77 -8.27
N SER A 136 -2.58 7.33 -8.50
CA SER A 136 -1.70 6.86 -7.42
C SER A 136 -1.35 7.98 -6.44
N LEU A 137 -1.10 9.21 -6.91
CA LEU A 137 -0.82 10.34 -6.02
C LEU A 137 -2.03 10.73 -5.18
N VAL A 138 -3.22 10.73 -5.78
CA VAL A 138 -4.48 11.01 -5.07
C VAL A 138 -4.74 9.97 -4.00
N GLU A 139 -4.51 8.69 -4.30
CA GLU A 139 -4.61 7.61 -3.32
C GLU A 139 -3.67 7.82 -2.15
N THR A 140 -2.38 8.05 -2.41
CA THR A 140 -1.37 8.21 -1.36
C THR A 140 -1.68 9.44 -0.49
N ALA A 141 -2.27 10.49 -1.05
CA ALA A 141 -2.72 11.66 -0.29
C ALA A 141 -3.99 11.38 0.53
N CYS A 142 -4.90 10.54 0.02
CA CYS A 142 -6.16 10.20 0.67
C CYS A 142 -6.05 9.06 1.69
N ASP A 143 -4.98 8.27 1.66
CA ASP A 143 -4.76 7.13 2.57
C ASP A 143 -5.05 7.44 4.05
N PRO A 144 -4.54 8.53 4.65
CA PRO A 144 -4.84 8.86 6.04
C PRO A 144 -6.34 9.12 6.29
N ILE A 145 -7.04 9.66 5.29
CA ILE A 145 -8.48 9.94 5.34
C ILE A 145 -9.26 8.64 5.20
N ILE A 146 -8.88 7.77 4.27
CA ILE A 146 -9.48 6.44 4.06
C ILE A 146 -9.33 5.60 5.33
N VAL A 147 -8.13 5.53 5.89
CA VAL A 147 -7.86 4.81 7.14
C VAL A 147 -8.63 5.43 8.32
N GLY A 148 -8.71 6.76 8.40
CA GLY A 148 -9.51 7.45 9.43
C GLY A 148 -11.01 7.22 9.31
N ALA A 149 -11.54 7.11 8.08
CA ALA A 149 -12.94 6.80 7.85
C ALA A 149 -13.26 5.33 8.18
N LEU A 150 -12.31 4.43 7.93
CA LEU A 150 -12.46 2.99 8.21
C LEU A 150 -12.27 2.67 9.69
N ASP A 151 -11.26 3.25 10.38
CA ASP A 151 -10.99 2.99 11.80
C ASP A 151 -11.19 4.24 12.68
N VAL A 152 -12.28 4.23 13.45
CA VAL A 152 -12.66 5.28 14.42
C VAL A 152 -11.56 5.55 15.46
N ARG A 153 -10.74 4.55 15.80
CA ARG A 153 -9.66 4.71 16.79
C ARG A 153 -8.50 5.49 16.19
N PHE A 154 -8.17 5.20 14.94
CA PHE A 154 -7.18 5.98 14.20
C PHE A 154 -7.64 7.44 14.11
N TRP A 155 -8.91 7.67 13.75
CA TRP A 155 -9.49 9.02 13.72
C TRP A 155 -9.39 9.76 15.06
N HIS A 156 -9.68 9.09 16.18
CA HIS A 156 -9.57 9.70 17.51
C HIS A 156 -8.13 10.11 17.85
N GLN A 157 -7.15 9.25 17.55
CA GLN A 157 -5.74 9.59 17.78
C GLN A 157 -5.28 10.71 16.84
N TRP A 158 -5.68 10.65 15.57
CA TRP A 158 -5.38 11.68 14.58
C TRP A 158 -5.92 13.05 15.00
N ARG A 159 -7.18 13.09 15.48
CA ARG A 159 -7.79 14.31 16.00
C ARG A 159 -7.04 14.87 17.21
N LYS A 160 -6.58 14.01 18.14
CA LYS A 160 -5.76 14.44 19.30
C LYS A 160 -4.45 15.07 18.85
N ILE A 161 -3.76 14.46 17.89
CA ILE A 161 -2.53 15.00 17.30
C ILE A 161 -2.80 16.35 16.63
N GLY A 162 -3.89 16.47 15.88
CA GLY A 162 -4.29 17.73 15.24
C GLY A 162 -4.58 18.87 16.23
N VAL A 163 -5.28 18.57 17.33
CA VAL A 163 -5.51 19.54 18.41
C VAL A 163 -4.20 19.93 19.09
N HIS A 164 -3.31 18.96 19.33
CA HIS A 164 -2.00 19.21 19.93
C HIS A 164 -1.13 20.10 19.04
N LEU A 165 -1.01 19.79 17.74
CA LEU A 165 -0.30 20.61 16.75
C LEU A 165 -0.85 22.03 16.70
N LYS A 166 -2.18 22.19 16.66
CA LYS A 166 -2.82 23.50 16.70
C LYS A 166 -2.38 24.27 17.95
N ASN A 167 -2.47 23.65 19.13
CA ASN A 167 -2.09 24.31 20.38
C ASN A 167 -0.60 24.69 20.40
N THR A 168 0.31 23.82 19.94
CA THR A 168 1.74 24.12 19.87
C THR A 168 2.05 25.26 18.91
N ILE A 169 1.42 25.30 17.73
CA ILE A 169 1.63 26.35 16.72
C ILE A 169 1.08 27.71 17.20
N PHE A 170 -0.07 27.72 17.88
CA PHE A 170 -0.69 28.96 18.36
C PHE A 170 -0.11 29.47 19.69
N VAL A 171 0.46 28.61 20.53
CA VAL A 171 1.18 29.00 21.76
C VAL A 171 2.55 29.62 21.42
N ASN A 172 3.24 29.15 20.39
CA ASN A 172 4.53 29.71 19.96
C ASN A 172 4.42 31.02 19.13
N ARG A 173 3.20 31.57 18.99
CA ARG A 173 2.91 32.85 18.30
C ARG A 173 2.52 33.99 19.24
N ARG A 174 2.54 33.78 20.56
CA ARG A 174 2.45 34.83 21.59
C ARG A 174 3.80 35.02 22.25
#